data_AF-A0A3D5KQ11-F1
#
_entry.id   AF-A0A3D5KQ11-F1
#
_cell.length_a   1.000
_cell.length_b   1.000
_cell.length_c   1.000
_cell.angle_alpha   90.00
_cell.angle_beta   90.00
_cell.angle_gamma   90.00
#
_symmetry.space_group_name_H-M   'P 1'
#
loop_
_entity.id
_entity.type
_entity.pdbx_description
1 polymer ?
#
loop_
_entity_poly.entity_id
_entity_poly.type
_entity_poly.pdbx_seq_one_letter_code
_entity_poly.pdbx_strand_id
1 'polypeptide(L)'
;MPSGEPIGYPQGHVNRVYDYVIVPACRLAGVWPSRMDTTTYKDPFELVKEIIDSEMVLCDISAGNNNALYGLAIRFALNLPVMLVKDSKSFASFDASEMGGIVEYDETLRIDTVQKATEVLSEALKKAIELKSEKHSLLYKLGVGIPQPEPVITIPEPTFTAPEVVEEAQPEEEVKPKEPRLPIISPLPDYVGDPFTDEQIEKLKAGDSLFHLNYGKGKINFIKKMDKDKLASIVFDTGTKLLVLAATDFYRKIIG
;
A
#
# COMPACT_ATOMS: atom_id res chain seq x y z
N MET A 1 -5.25 -15.76 -6.83
CA MET A 1 -4.59 -16.97 -7.38
C MET A 1 -3.08 -16.82 -7.22
N PRO A 2 -2.28 -17.90 -7.26
CA PRO A 2 -0.83 -17.81 -7.26
C PRO A 2 -0.35 -16.93 -8.43
N SER A 3 0.62 -16.04 -8.20
CA SER A 3 1.12 -15.10 -9.22
C SER A 3 2.07 -15.73 -10.24
N GLY A 4 2.37 -17.02 -10.11
CA GLY A 4 3.25 -17.77 -11.00
C GLY A 4 2.94 -19.25 -10.94
N GLU A 5 3.80 -20.07 -11.57
CA GLU A 5 3.64 -21.52 -11.60
C GLU A 5 4.07 -22.14 -10.26
N PRO A 6 3.13 -22.70 -9.46
CA PRO A 6 3.50 -23.34 -8.21
C PRO A 6 4.29 -24.62 -8.46
N ILE A 7 5.26 -24.89 -7.57
CA ILE A 7 6.10 -26.10 -7.65
C ILE A 7 5.21 -27.34 -7.54
N GLY A 8 5.41 -28.30 -8.45
CA GLY A 8 4.67 -29.56 -8.44
C GLY A 8 3.29 -29.49 -9.11
N TYR A 9 3.04 -28.45 -9.91
CA TYR A 9 1.87 -28.33 -10.79
C TYR A 9 2.30 -28.31 -12.27
N PRO A 10 1.43 -28.77 -13.19
CA PRO A 10 1.71 -28.67 -14.62
C PRO A 10 1.79 -27.21 -15.08
N GLN A 11 2.59 -26.93 -16.11
CA GLN A 11 2.67 -25.60 -16.70
C GLN A 11 1.28 -25.07 -17.12
N GLY A 12 1.01 -23.80 -16.82
CA GLY A 12 -0.24 -23.13 -17.12
C GLY A 12 -1.39 -23.57 -16.23
N HIS A 13 -1.15 -24.32 -15.15
CA HIS A 13 -2.22 -24.85 -14.30
C HIS A 13 -3.09 -23.73 -13.73
N VAL A 14 -2.49 -22.69 -13.16
CA VAL A 14 -3.21 -21.56 -12.56
C VAL A 14 -4.12 -20.88 -13.59
N ASN A 15 -3.62 -20.67 -14.82
CA ASN A 15 -4.41 -20.08 -15.88
C ASN A 15 -5.56 -20.98 -16.31
N ARG A 16 -5.35 -22.30 -16.40
CA ARG A 16 -6.43 -23.26 -16.69
C ARG A 16 -7.50 -23.28 -15.60
N VAL A 17 -7.13 -23.21 -14.33
CA VAL A 17 -8.11 -23.08 -13.22
C VAL A 17 -8.93 -21.80 -13.41
N TYR A 18 -8.28 -20.68 -13.72
CA TYR A 18 -8.96 -19.41 -13.96
C TYR A 18 -9.96 -19.51 -15.13
N ASP A 19 -9.48 -19.97 -16.28
CA ASP A 19 -10.24 -19.97 -17.54
C ASP A 19 -11.38 -21.01 -17.55
N TYR A 20 -11.17 -22.18 -16.94
CA TYR A 20 -12.10 -23.31 -17.04
C TYR A 20 -12.95 -23.54 -15.79
N VAL A 21 -12.58 -23.02 -14.63
CA VAL A 21 -13.36 -23.18 -13.38
C VAL A 21 -13.91 -21.83 -12.92
N ILE A 22 -13.04 -20.85 -12.69
CA ILE A 22 -13.44 -19.58 -12.05
C ILE A 22 -14.28 -18.72 -13.00
N VAL A 23 -13.79 -18.46 -14.22
CA VAL A 23 -14.51 -17.62 -15.20
C VAL A 23 -15.89 -18.20 -15.53
N PRO A 24 -16.04 -19.50 -15.82
CA PRO A 24 -17.36 -20.09 -16.06
C PRO A 24 -18.28 -20.01 -14.83
N ALA A 25 -17.76 -20.27 -13.63
CA ALA A 25 -18.57 -20.22 -12.40
C ALA A 25 -19.09 -18.81 -12.12
N CYS A 26 -18.24 -17.80 -12.27
CA CYS A 26 -18.60 -16.40 -12.16
C CYS A 26 -19.68 -16.01 -13.18
N ARG A 27 -19.52 -16.41 -14.45
CA ARG A 27 -20.53 -16.13 -15.49
C ARG A 27 -21.88 -16.78 -15.18
N LEU A 28 -21.89 -18.02 -14.70
CA LEU A 28 -23.11 -18.70 -14.25
C LEU A 28 -23.75 -18.05 -13.02
N ALA A 29 -22.95 -17.39 -12.19
CA ALA A 29 -23.40 -16.60 -11.05
C ALA A 29 -23.84 -15.17 -11.44
N GLY A 30 -23.65 -14.75 -12.69
CA GLY A 30 -23.93 -13.39 -13.11
C GLY A 30 -22.98 -12.38 -12.49
N VAL A 31 -21.69 -12.72 -12.38
CA VAL A 31 -20.60 -11.82 -11.97
C VAL A 31 -19.40 -11.92 -12.91
N TRP A 32 -18.60 -10.85 -12.96
CA TRP A 32 -17.47 -10.72 -13.88
C TRP A 32 -16.16 -10.73 -13.08
N PRO A 33 -15.32 -11.76 -13.21
CA PRO A 33 -14.09 -11.83 -12.45
C PRO A 33 -13.02 -10.93 -13.08
N SER A 34 -12.19 -10.33 -12.21
CA SER A 34 -10.95 -9.65 -12.57
C SER A 34 -9.79 -10.29 -11.83
N ARG A 35 -8.62 -10.37 -12.48
CA ARG A 35 -7.40 -10.90 -11.87
C ARG A 35 -6.54 -9.79 -11.31
N MET A 36 -6.22 -9.93 -10.04
CA MET A 36 -5.31 -9.04 -9.32
C MET A 36 -3.84 -9.38 -9.59
N ASP A 37 -3.54 -10.65 -9.88
CA ASP A 37 -2.16 -11.15 -10.01
C ASP A 37 -1.48 -10.75 -11.33
N THR A 38 -2.24 -10.26 -12.30
CA THR A 38 -1.72 -9.72 -13.57
C THR A 38 -1.28 -8.26 -13.47
N THR A 39 -1.66 -7.57 -12.38
CA THR A 39 -1.37 -6.15 -12.18
C THR A 39 -0.06 -5.98 -11.41
N THR A 40 0.89 -5.25 -11.99
CA THR A 40 2.11 -4.85 -11.28
C THR A 40 1.81 -3.62 -10.43
N TYR A 41 1.50 -3.83 -9.15
CA TYR A 41 1.36 -2.74 -8.18
C TYR A 41 2.72 -2.12 -7.88
N LYS A 42 2.82 -0.80 -7.98
CA LYS A 42 4.04 -0.07 -7.62
C LYS A 42 4.07 0.30 -6.15
N ASP A 43 2.89 0.43 -5.55
CA ASP A 43 2.68 0.78 -4.15
C ASP A 43 1.81 -0.29 -3.46
N PRO A 44 2.24 -0.87 -2.32
CA PRO A 44 1.41 -1.76 -1.50
C PRO A 44 0.03 -1.20 -1.16
N PHE A 45 -0.12 0.13 -1.06
CA PHE A 45 -1.42 0.75 -0.81
C PHE A 45 -2.43 0.53 -1.95
N GLU A 46 -1.98 0.46 -3.21
CA GLU A 46 -2.86 0.20 -4.35
C GLU A 46 -3.46 -1.20 -4.28
N LEU A 47 -2.65 -2.20 -3.92
CA LEU A 47 -3.09 -3.58 -3.76
C LEU A 47 -4.15 -3.69 -2.65
N VAL A 48 -3.87 -3.12 -1.48
CA VAL A 48 -4.80 -3.15 -0.35
C VAL A 48 -6.09 -2.43 -0.70
N LYS A 49 -5.99 -1.27 -1.37
CA LYS A 49 -7.16 -0.51 -1.82
C LYS A 49 -8.02 -1.33 -2.77
N GLU A 50 -7.44 -1.99 -3.76
CA GLU A 50 -8.20 -2.83 -4.70
C GLU A 50 -8.84 -4.03 -4.01
N ILE A 51 -8.16 -4.65 -3.03
CA ILE A 51 -8.74 -5.70 -2.18
C ILE A 51 -9.95 -5.18 -1.40
N ILE A 52 -9.93 -3.94 -0.91
CA ILE A 52 -11.02 -3.35 -0.13
C ILE A 52 -12.18 -2.91 -1.03
N ASP A 53 -11.89 -2.20 -2.11
CA ASP A 53 -12.86 -1.59 -3.02
C ASP A 53 -13.61 -2.64 -3.87
N SER A 54 -13.03 -3.84 -4.02
CA SER A 54 -13.68 -4.96 -4.70
C SER A 54 -14.95 -5.40 -3.97
N GLU A 55 -16.04 -5.57 -4.71
CA GLU A 55 -17.33 -6.01 -4.16
C GLU A 55 -17.24 -7.34 -3.42
N MET A 56 -16.45 -8.25 -3.97
CA MET A 56 -16.17 -9.58 -3.45
C MET A 56 -14.80 -10.01 -3.96
N VAL A 57 -14.07 -10.79 -3.15
CA VAL A 57 -12.78 -11.36 -3.57
C VAL A 57 -12.85 -12.87 -3.45
N LEU A 58 -12.34 -13.55 -4.49
CA LEU A 58 -12.14 -14.98 -4.50
C LEU A 58 -10.65 -15.26 -4.29
N CYS A 59 -10.35 -15.88 -3.15
CA CYS A 59 -9.00 -16.23 -2.72
C CYS A 59 -8.74 -17.70 -3.00
N ASP A 60 -7.93 -17.97 -4.02
CA ASP A 60 -7.38 -19.28 -4.29
C ASP A 60 -6.13 -19.53 -3.43
N ILE A 61 -6.31 -20.34 -2.39
CA ILE A 61 -5.30 -20.68 -1.37
C ILE A 61 -4.48 -21.92 -1.76
N SER A 62 -4.68 -22.47 -2.96
CA SER A 62 -3.94 -23.61 -3.48
C SER A 62 -2.43 -23.37 -3.48
N ALA A 63 -1.66 -24.45 -3.34
CA ALA A 63 -0.20 -24.42 -3.27
C ALA A 63 0.39 -23.52 -2.16
N GLY A 64 -0.38 -23.22 -1.10
CA GLY A 64 0.08 -22.35 -0.01
C GLY A 64 0.22 -20.90 -0.42
N ASN A 65 -0.70 -20.39 -1.25
CA ASN A 65 -0.64 -19.05 -1.78
C ASN A 65 -0.79 -17.96 -0.70
N ASN A 66 0.33 -17.41 -0.24
CA ASN A 66 0.37 -16.35 0.75
C ASN A 66 -0.38 -15.08 0.32
N ASN A 67 -0.43 -14.77 -0.98
CA ASN A 67 -1.15 -13.59 -1.47
C ASN A 67 -2.66 -13.72 -1.24
N ALA A 68 -3.21 -14.94 -1.40
CA ALA A 68 -4.61 -15.21 -1.10
C ALA A 68 -4.89 -15.12 0.40
N LEU A 69 -3.99 -15.61 1.25
CA LEU A 69 -4.10 -15.48 2.71
C LEU A 69 -4.03 -14.02 3.17
N TYR A 70 -3.21 -13.19 2.51
CA TYR A 70 -3.14 -11.76 2.80
C TYR A 70 -4.47 -11.05 2.50
N GLY A 71 -5.04 -11.26 1.30
CA GLY A 71 -6.35 -10.70 0.96
C GLY A 71 -7.48 -11.22 1.83
N LEU A 72 -7.41 -12.50 2.23
CA LEU A 72 -8.33 -13.12 3.18
C LEU A 72 -8.32 -12.39 4.52
N ALA A 73 -7.14 -12.18 5.10
CA ALA A 73 -6.98 -11.54 6.41
C ALA A 73 -7.56 -10.12 6.42
N ILE A 74 -7.27 -9.32 5.38
CA ILE A 74 -7.80 -7.96 5.24
C ILE A 74 -9.33 -7.99 5.19
N ARG A 75 -9.91 -8.77 4.28
CA ARG A 75 -11.38 -8.78 4.11
C ARG A 75 -12.10 -9.38 5.32
N PHE A 76 -11.51 -10.38 5.96
CA PHE A 76 -12.06 -10.96 7.19
C PHE A 76 -12.08 -9.95 8.35
N ALA A 77 -11.00 -9.18 8.52
CA ALA A 77 -10.92 -8.11 9.53
C ALA A 77 -11.91 -6.97 9.27
N LEU A 78 -12.13 -6.63 8.01
CA LEU A 78 -13.06 -5.57 7.60
C LEU A 78 -14.51 -6.05 7.47
N ASN A 79 -14.78 -7.34 7.73
CA ASN A 79 -16.07 -7.99 7.51
C ASN A 79 -16.60 -7.72 6.08
N LEU A 80 -15.72 -7.87 5.08
CA LEU A 80 -16.03 -7.75 3.67
C LEU A 80 -16.22 -9.15 3.04
N PRO A 81 -17.10 -9.30 2.02
CA PRO A 81 -17.39 -10.60 1.41
C PRO A 81 -16.14 -11.25 0.78
N VAL A 82 -15.84 -12.48 1.17
CA VAL A 82 -14.69 -13.23 0.63
C VAL A 82 -15.09 -14.69 0.42
N MET A 83 -14.56 -15.31 -0.62
CA MET A 83 -14.73 -16.73 -0.92
C MET A 83 -13.40 -17.41 -1.06
N LEU A 84 -13.32 -18.64 -0.57
CA LEU A 84 -12.12 -19.45 -0.65
C LEU A 84 -12.30 -20.59 -1.66
N VAL A 85 -11.28 -20.77 -2.48
CA VAL A 85 -11.15 -21.96 -3.32
C VAL A 85 -9.81 -22.63 -3.07
N LYS A 86 -9.77 -23.95 -3.18
CA LYS A 86 -8.52 -24.72 -3.13
C LYS A 86 -8.60 -25.93 -4.05
N ASP A 87 -7.45 -26.43 -4.48
CA ASP A 87 -7.39 -27.75 -5.07
C ASP A 87 -7.48 -28.89 -4.03
N SER A 88 -7.73 -30.11 -4.51
CA SER A 88 -7.78 -31.32 -3.66
C SER A 88 -6.45 -31.71 -3.05
N LYS A 89 -5.34 -31.29 -3.65
CA LYS A 89 -3.97 -31.61 -3.18
C LYS A 89 -3.53 -30.73 -2.01
N SER A 90 -4.05 -29.51 -1.92
CA SER A 90 -3.65 -28.50 -0.95
C SER A 90 -4.37 -28.69 0.37
N PHE A 91 -3.59 -28.56 1.44
CA PHE A 91 -4.08 -28.60 2.82
C PHE A 91 -4.44 -27.19 3.29
N ALA A 92 -5.65 -27.01 3.82
CA ALA A 92 -6.04 -25.79 4.51
C ALA A 92 -5.59 -25.88 5.98
N SER A 93 -4.75 -24.95 6.42
CA SER A 93 -4.21 -24.91 7.80
C SER A 93 -5.16 -24.29 8.82
N PHE A 94 -6.36 -23.89 8.41
CA PHE A 94 -7.36 -23.23 9.24
C PHE A 94 -8.76 -23.69 8.86
N ASP A 95 -9.70 -23.56 9.79
CA ASP A 95 -11.12 -23.80 9.54
C ASP A 95 -11.78 -22.56 8.94
N ALA A 96 -12.41 -22.72 7.79
CA ALA A 96 -13.12 -21.65 7.08
C ALA A 96 -14.64 -21.81 7.12
N SER A 97 -15.17 -22.68 7.98
CA SER A 97 -16.62 -22.94 8.08
C SER A 97 -17.42 -21.66 8.36
N GLU A 98 -16.89 -20.76 9.20
CA GLU A 98 -17.52 -19.46 9.49
C GLU A 98 -17.48 -18.48 8.31
N MET A 99 -16.66 -18.75 7.30
CA MET A 99 -16.45 -17.91 6.12
C MET A 99 -17.27 -18.39 4.90
N GLY A 100 -18.23 -19.28 5.11
CA GLY A 100 -18.99 -19.93 4.04
C GLY A 100 -18.29 -21.18 3.47
N GLY A 101 -17.22 -21.66 4.11
CA GLY A 101 -16.47 -22.85 3.72
C GLY A 101 -15.45 -22.59 2.61
N ILE A 102 -14.86 -23.68 2.12
CA ILE A 102 -13.89 -23.68 1.01
C ILE A 102 -14.48 -24.52 -0.10
N VAL A 103 -14.54 -23.96 -1.32
CA VAL A 103 -14.90 -24.74 -2.50
C VAL A 103 -13.67 -25.45 -3.02
N GLU A 104 -13.76 -26.77 -3.13
CA GLU A 104 -12.67 -27.61 -3.61
C GLU A 104 -12.83 -27.92 -5.10
N TYR A 105 -11.72 -27.90 -5.85
CA TYR A 105 -11.65 -28.37 -7.23
C TYR A 105 -10.55 -29.43 -7.41
N ASP A 106 -10.70 -30.27 -8.42
CA ASP A 106 -9.73 -31.32 -8.75
C ASP A 106 -8.51 -30.72 -9.48
N GLU A 107 -7.29 -30.95 -8.99
CA GLU A 107 -6.07 -30.40 -9.59
C GLU A 107 -5.81 -30.92 -11.01
N THR A 108 -6.38 -32.07 -11.37
CA THR A 108 -6.23 -32.66 -12.71
C THR A 108 -7.07 -31.95 -13.76
N LEU A 109 -8.09 -31.19 -13.35
CA LEU A 109 -9.00 -30.44 -14.22
C LEU A 109 -9.67 -31.29 -15.30
N ARG A 110 -10.08 -32.52 -14.95
CA ARG A 110 -10.89 -33.37 -15.84
C ARG A 110 -12.25 -32.72 -16.10
N ILE A 111 -12.81 -32.96 -17.28
CA ILE A 111 -14.01 -32.23 -17.72
C ILE A 111 -15.22 -32.42 -16.80
N ASP A 112 -15.40 -33.64 -16.28
CA ASP A 112 -16.45 -34.01 -15.34
C ASP A 112 -16.26 -33.34 -13.97
N THR A 113 -15.03 -33.29 -13.47
CA THR A 113 -14.73 -32.66 -12.18
C THR A 113 -14.74 -31.13 -12.27
N VAL A 114 -14.32 -30.56 -13.40
CA VAL A 114 -14.41 -29.12 -13.70
C VAL A 114 -15.86 -28.65 -13.77
N GLN A 115 -16.75 -29.38 -14.47
CA GLN A 115 -18.17 -29.02 -14.52
C GLN A 115 -18.78 -28.99 -13.13
N LYS A 116 -18.54 -30.04 -12.34
CA LYS A 116 -19.02 -30.11 -10.95
C LYS A 116 -18.47 -28.97 -10.09
N ALA A 117 -17.17 -28.71 -10.14
CA ALA A 117 -16.55 -27.63 -9.38
C ALA A 117 -17.10 -26.25 -9.79
N THR A 118 -17.36 -26.06 -11.09
CA THR A 118 -17.94 -24.84 -11.65
C THR A 118 -19.36 -24.59 -11.11
N GLU A 119 -20.20 -25.62 -11.10
CA GLU A 119 -21.56 -25.54 -10.56
C GLU A 119 -21.57 -25.23 -9.06
N VAL A 120 -20.78 -25.98 -8.28
CA VAL A 120 -20.65 -25.78 -6.83
C VAL A 120 -20.14 -24.37 -6.51
N LEU A 121 -19.11 -23.91 -7.23
CA LEU A 121 -18.57 -22.56 -7.06
C LEU A 121 -19.61 -21.49 -7.44
N SER A 122 -20.37 -21.70 -8.51
CA SER A 122 -21.43 -20.77 -8.92
C SER A 122 -22.54 -20.64 -7.88
N GLU A 123 -23.00 -21.76 -7.32
CA GLU A 123 -23.99 -21.73 -6.25
C GLU A 123 -23.47 -21.04 -4.99
N ALA A 124 -22.21 -21.31 -4.63
CA ALA A 124 -21.57 -20.67 -3.48
C ALA A 124 -21.45 -19.15 -3.70
N LEU A 125 -21.08 -18.71 -4.91
CA LEU A 125 -21.03 -17.29 -5.30
C LEU A 125 -22.41 -16.63 -5.17
N LYS A 126 -23.46 -17.24 -5.72
CA LYS A 126 -24.84 -16.70 -5.62
C LYS A 126 -25.25 -16.51 -4.16
N LYS A 127 -25.06 -17.55 -3.33
CA LYS A 127 -25.36 -17.49 -1.89
C LYS A 127 -24.58 -16.37 -1.19
N ALA A 128 -23.28 -16.26 -1.46
CA ALA A 128 -22.43 -15.22 -0.87
C ALA A 128 -22.86 -13.81 -1.28
N ILE A 129 -23.35 -13.62 -2.51
CA ILE A 129 -23.87 -12.34 -3.00
C ILE A 129 -25.21 -12.00 -2.34
N GLU A 130 -26.10 -12.97 -2.15
CA GLU A 130 -27.38 -12.77 -1.46
C GLU A 130 -27.18 -12.39 0.02
N LEU A 131 -26.18 -12.98 0.67
CA LEU A 131 -25.84 -12.77 2.09
C LEU A 131 -24.95 -11.54 2.33
N LYS A 132 -24.64 -10.73 1.31
CA LYS A 132 -23.66 -9.62 1.35
C LYS A 132 -23.91 -8.59 2.47
N SER A 133 -25.14 -8.48 2.96
CA SER A 133 -25.54 -7.53 4.02
C SER A 133 -25.37 -8.08 5.44
N GLU A 134 -25.23 -9.39 5.60
CA GLU A 134 -25.15 -10.02 6.90
C GLU A 134 -23.73 -10.00 7.45
N LYS A 135 -23.59 -9.53 8.69
CA LYS A 135 -22.28 -9.38 9.34
C LYS A 135 -21.95 -10.66 10.10
N HIS A 136 -21.09 -11.48 9.51
CA HIS A 136 -20.83 -12.84 9.98
C HIS A 136 -19.45 -13.06 10.63
N SER A 137 -18.49 -12.16 10.44
CA SER A 137 -17.12 -12.33 10.95
C SER A 137 -17.09 -12.43 12.47
N LEU A 138 -16.31 -13.40 12.99
CA LEU A 138 -16.08 -13.59 14.42
C LEU A 138 -15.59 -12.30 15.09
N LEU A 139 -14.71 -11.55 14.42
CA LEU A 139 -14.18 -10.29 14.91
C LEU A 139 -15.30 -9.25 15.08
N TYR A 140 -16.21 -9.19 14.11
CA TYR A 140 -17.38 -8.33 14.20
C TYR A 140 -18.31 -8.75 15.35
N LYS A 141 -18.58 -10.04 15.51
CA LYS A 141 -19.40 -10.59 16.61
C LYS A 141 -18.78 -10.31 17.98
N LEU A 142 -17.45 -10.31 18.06
CA LEU A 142 -16.70 -9.97 19.28
C LEU A 142 -16.67 -8.47 19.57
N GLY A 143 -17.18 -7.63 18.66
CA GLY A 143 -17.11 -6.16 18.78
C GLY A 143 -15.72 -5.59 18.51
N VAL A 144 -14.81 -6.39 17.94
CA VAL A 144 -13.48 -5.94 17.50
C VAL A 144 -13.64 -5.29 16.14
N GLY A 145 -13.82 -3.97 16.15
CA GLY A 145 -13.84 -3.14 14.95
C GLY A 145 -12.47 -2.59 14.60
N ILE A 146 -12.35 -2.03 13.40
CA ILE A 146 -11.20 -1.20 13.04
C ILE A 146 -11.19 -0.01 14.01
N PRO A 147 -10.08 0.26 14.71
CA PRO A 147 -9.97 1.47 15.51
C PRO A 147 -10.20 2.66 14.58
N GLN A 148 -11.24 3.44 14.86
CA GLN A 148 -11.41 4.71 14.18
C GLN A 148 -10.21 5.57 14.59
N PRO A 149 -9.50 6.21 13.65
CA PRO A 149 -8.50 7.17 14.03
C PRO A 149 -9.18 8.18 14.97
N GLU A 150 -8.63 8.33 16.17
CA GLU A 150 -9.15 9.33 17.10
C GLU A 150 -9.15 10.67 16.36
N PRO A 151 -10.24 11.46 16.43
CA PRO A 151 -10.21 12.80 15.88
C PRO A 151 -9.00 13.49 16.49
N VAL A 152 -8.07 13.93 15.64
CA VAL A 152 -6.93 14.73 16.08
C VAL A 152 -7.55 15.92 16.80
N ILE A 153 -7.42 15.95 18.13
CA ILE A 153 -7.84 17.10 18.93
C ILE A 153 -6.93 18.22 18.45
N THR A 154 -7.46 19.07 17.57
CA THR A 154 -6.90 20.39 17.32
C THR A 154 -7.02 21.13 18.64
N ILE A 155 -5.95 21.11 19.43
CA ILE A 155 -5.82 21.99 20.58
C ILE A 155 -5.96 23.40 20.00
N PRO A 156 -7.00 24.18 20.35
CA PRO A 156 -7.05 25.57 19.91
C PRO A 156 -5.81 26.26 20.46
N GLU A 157 -5.09 26.97 19.58
CA GLU A 157 -3.95 27.79 20.00
C GLU A 157 -4.40 28.67 21.18
N PRO A 158 -3.69 28.66 22.32
CA PRO A 158 -4.05 29.51 23.43
C PRO A 158 -3.85 30.96 23.02
N THR A 159 -4.95 31.69 22.79
CA THR A 159 -4.93 33.16 22.74
C THR A 159 -4.56 33.68 24.12
N PHE A 160 -3.28 33.94 24.34
CA PHE A 160 -2.77 34.58 25.53
C PHE A 160 -2.87 36.10 25.34
N THR A 161 -3.89 36.73 25.92
CA THR A 161 -3.88 38.18 26.12
C THR A 161 -2.91 38.49 27.26
N ALA A 162 -1.75 39.07 26.93
CA ALA A 162 -0.75 39.47 27.92
C ALA A 162 -1.23 40.70 28.71
N PRO A 163 -1.07 40.72 30.06
CA PRO A 163 -1.12 41.96 30.82
C PRO A 163 0.21 42.72 30.71
N GLU A 164 0.14 44.05 30.60
CA GLU A 164 1.30 44.95 30.62
C GLU A 164 1.99 44.96 31.99
N VAL A 165 3.29 44.63 32.04
CA VAL A 165 4.20 45.03 33.14
C VAL A 165 5.60 45.30 32.59
N VAL A 166 5.98 46.57 32.75
CA VAL A 166 7.28 47.27 32.85
C VAL A 166 8.57 46.45 32.67
N GLU A 167 9.41 46.93 31.73
CA GLU A 167 10.81 46.52 31.48
C GLU A 167 11.73 46.77 32.68
N GLU A 168 12.40 45.72 33.14
CA GLU A 168 13.76 45.81 33.68
C GLU A 168 14.64 44.75 32.99
N ALA A 169 15.68 45.23 32.30
CA ALA A 169 16.57 44.43 31.47
C ALA A 169 17.70 43.79 32.29
N GLN A 170 17.83 42.46 32.20
CA GLN A 170 19.06 41.71 32.48
C GLN A 170 19.21 40.53 31.50
N PRO A 171 20.45 40.13 31.16
CA PRO A 171 20.83 39.69 29.81
C PRO A 171 20.42 38.26 29.45
N GLU A 172 20.10 38.08 28.17
CA GLU A 172 19.65 36.86 27.52
C GLU A 172 20.68 35.72 27.62
N GLU A 173 20.31 34.60 28.25
CA GLU A 173 20.90 33.29 27.97
C GLU A 173 20.01 32.58 26.93
N GLU A 174 20.48 32.47 25.69
CA GLU A 174 19.82 31.75 24.60
C GLU A 174 19.71 30.24 24.92
N VAL A 175 18.54 29.80 25.39
CA VAL A 175 18.18 28.38 25.42
C VAL A 175 17.77 27.95 24.01
N LYS A 176 18.71 27.32 23.29
CA LYS A 176 18.50 26.74 21.96
C LYS A 176 17.29 25.77 21.94
N PRO A 177 16.35 25.88 20.98
CA PRO A 177 15.29 24.89 20.82
C PRO A 177 15.87 23.54 20.41
N LYS A 178 15.47 22.47 21.11
CA LYS A 178 15.81 21.08 20.75
C LYS A 178 15.24 20.76 19.36
N GLU A 179 16.13 20.51 18.41
CA GLU A 179 15.80 20.01 17.07
C GLU A 179 14.98 18.71 17.13
N PRO A 180 13.97 18.54 16.25
CA PRO A 180 13.30 17.27 16.07
C PRO A 180 14.28 16.24 15.51
N ARG A 181 14.56 15.19 16.29
CA ARG A 181 15.41 14.07 15.84
C ARG A 181 14.67 13.25 14.78
N LEU A 182 14.92 13.58 13.51
CA LEU A 182 14.56 12.74 12.38
C LEU A 182 15.33 11.40 12.44
N PRO A 183 14.76 10.31 11.89
CA PRO A 183 15.40 9.00 11.89
C PRO A 183 16.74 9.08 11.17
N ILE A 184 17.80 8.67 11.87
CA ILE A 184 19.17 8.59 11.36
C ILE A 184 19.19 7.42 10.36
N ILE A 185 18.98 7.73 9.07
CA ILE A 185 19.35 6.82 8.00
C ILE A 185 20.87 6.90 7.90
N SER A 186 21.52 5.74 8.07
CA SER A 186 22.80 5.23 7.55
C SER A 186 23.87 6.24 7.10
N PRO A 187 25.17 5.99 7.35
CA PRO A 187 26.22 6.97 7.09
C PRO A 187 26.14 7.50 5.66
N LEU A 188 25.99 8.82 5.56
CA LEU A 188 26.04 9.53 4.29
C LEU A 188 27.41 9.27 3.63
N PRO A 189 27.49 9.16 2.30
CA PRO A 189 28.76 9.00 1.62
C PRO A 189 29.73 10.15 1.93
N ASP A 190 31.05 9.87 1.96
CA ASP A 190 32.10 10.84 2.35
C ASP A 190 32.09 12.14 1.52
N TYR A 191 31.53 12.10 0.31
CA TYR A 191 31.40 13.24 -0.59
C TYR A 191 30.16 14.11 -0.31
N VAL A 192 29.36 13.82 0.73
CA VAL A 192 28.15 14.57 1.08
C VAL A 192 28.41 15.43 2.31
N GLY A 193 28.34 16.75 2.11
CA GLY A 193 28.51 17.75 3.15
C GLY A 193 27.22 18.14 3.86
N ASP A 194 27.27 19.33 4.46
CA ASP A 194 26.16 19.92 5.20
C ASP A 194 24.94 20.25 4.31
N PRO A 195 23.73 20.25 4.88
CA PRO A 195 22.54 20.73 4.20
C PRO A 195 22.72 22.20 3.74
N PHE A 196 22.07 22.56 2.64
CA PHE A 196 22.01 23.95 2.22
C PHE A 196 21.11 24.74 3.18
N THR A 197 21.56 25.92 3.62
CA THR A 197 20.68 26.90 4.28
C THR A 197 19.76 27.58 3.27
N ASP A 198 18.61 28.09 3.72
CA ASP A 198 17.62 28.78 2.87
C ASP A 198 18.25 29.90 2.02
N GLU A 199 19.16 30.67 2.60
CA GLU A 199 19.91 31.72 1.90
C GLU A 199 20.84 31.19 0.79
N GLN A 200 21.32 29.95 0.92
CA GLN A 200 22.19 29.30 -0.07
C GLN A 200 21.34 28.64 -1.16
N ILE A 201 20.19 28.07 -0.81
CA ILE A 201 19.19 27.58 -1.76
C ILE A 201 18.76 28.72 -2.69
N GLU A 202 18.62 29.94 -2.15
CA GLU A 202 18.28 31.11 -2.95
C GLU A 202 19.29 31.48 -4.03
N LYS A 203 20.57 31.12 -3.83
CA LYS A 203 21.71 31.46 -4.68
C LYS A 203 22.08 30.36 -5.69
N LEU A 204 21.41 29.22 -5.66
CA LEU A 204 21.66 28.11 -6.58
C LEU A 204 21.39 28.52 -8.04
N LYS A 205 22.23 28.04 -8.96
CA LYS A 205 22.13 28.31 -10.40
C LYS A 205 22.05 27.01 -11.20
N ALA A 206 21.58 27.13 -12.44
CA ALA A 206 21.66 26.04 -13.40
C ALA A 206 23.12 25.61 -13.59
N GLY A 207 23.40 24.32 -13.39
CA GLY A 207 24.74 23.74 -13.44
C GLY A 207 25.30 23.28 -12.10
N ASP A 208 24.73 23.71 -10.96
CA ASP A 208 25.22 23.32 -9.64
C ASP A 208 24.91 21.85 -9.33
N SER A 209 25.83 21.20 -8.61
CA SER A 209 25.71 19.80 -8.19
C SER A 209 25.28 19.74 -6.72
N LEU A 210 24.26 18.96 -6.43
CA LEU A 210 23.69 18.79 -5.09
C LEU A 210 23.33 17.33 -4.85
N PHE A 211 23.23 16.95 -3.58
CA PHE A 211 22.81 15.61 -3.18
C PHE A 211 21.42 15.67 -2.54
N HIS A 212 20.49 14.84 -2.99
CA HIS A 212 19.17 14.70 -2.39
C HIS A 212 19.05 13.34 -1.68
N LEU A 213 18.60 13.33 -0.43
CA LEU A 213 18.53 12.10 0.40
C LEU A 213 17.82 10.92 -0.29
N ASN A 214 16.74 11.17 -1.04
CA ASN A 214 15.98 10.11 -1.72
C ASN A 214 16.41 9.82 -3.17
N TYR A 215 17.13 10.74 -3.82
CA TYR A 215 17.40 10.68 -5.26
C TYR A 215 18.89 10.67 -5.62
N GLY A 216 19.77 10.81 -4.62
CA GLY A 216 21.21 10.77 -4.79
C GLY A 216 21.78 12.04 -5.41
N LYS A 217 22.87 11.90 -6.18
CA LYS A 217 23.58 13.00 -6.82
C LYS A 217 22.76 13.56 -7.97
N GLY A 218 22.54 14.87 -7.95
CA GLY A 218 21.76 15.58 -8.95
C GLY A 218 22.44 16.86 -9.42
N LYS A 219 22.22 17.21 -10.69
CA LYS A 219 22.69 18.47 -11.29
C LYS A 219 21.50 19.33 -11.71
N ILE A 220 21.49 20.59 -11.32
CA ILE A 220 20.41 21.51 -11.68
C ILE A 220 20.45 21.81 -13.18
N ASN A 221 19.36 21.55 -13.88
CA ASN A 221 19.18 21.85 -15.30
C ASN A 221 18.65 23.27 -15.52
N PHE A 222 17.57 23.66 -14.82
CA PHE A 222 17.06 25.03 -14.82
C PHE A 222 16.23 25.31 -13.56
N ILE A 223 16.13 26.58 -13.19
CA ILE A 223 15.32 27.06 -12.06
C ILE A 223 14.23 27.99 -12.59
N LYS A 224 12.98 27.75 -12.21
CA LYS A 224 11.81 28.57 -12.53
C LYS A 224 11.20 29.10 -11.24
N LYS A 225 10.95 30.40 -11.16
CA LYS A 225 10.25 31.01 -10.03
C LYS A 225 8.74 30.98 -10.27
N MET A 226 7.97 30.45 -9.32
CA MET A 226 6.51 30.55 -9.28
C MET A 226 6.12 31.22 -7.96
N ASP A 227 5.65 32.46 -8.04
CA ASP A 227 5.23 33.29 -6.91
C ASP A 227 6.24 33.37 -5.75
N LYS A 228 6.00 32.65 -4.64
CA LYS A 228 6.90 32.60 -3.47
C LYS A 228 7.92 31.46 -3.52
N ASP A 229 7.74 30.48 -4.41
CA ASP A 229 8.54 29.25 -4.43
C ASP A 229 9.43 29.14 -5.68
N LYS A 230 10.63 28.56 -5.51
CA LYS A 230 11.57 28.27 -6.60
C LYS A 230 11.48 26.78 -6.96
N LEU A 231 11.06 26.48 -8.19
CA LEU A 231 11.07 25.14 -8.77
C LEU A 231 12.38 24.90 -9.52
N ALA A 232 13.12 23.85 -9.15
CA ALA A 232 14.32 23.44 -9.85
C ALA A 232 14.07 22.11 -10.59
N SER A 233 14.45 22.08 -11.87
CA SER A 233 14.60 20.84 -12.63
C SER A 233 15.99 20.29 -12.37
N ILE A 234 16.09 19.10 -11.79
CA ILE A 234 17.33 18.48 -11.35
C ILE A 234 17.46 17.12 -12.02
N VAL A 235 18.58 16.88 -12.69
CA VAL A 235 18.91 15.60 -13.33
C VAL A 235 19.67 14.76 -12.31
N PHE A 236 19.02 13.72 -11.80
CA PHE A 236 19.65 12.70 -10.95
C PHE A 236 20.10 11.51 -11.80
N ASP A 237 20.96 10.65 -11.26
CA ASP A 237 21.36 9.39 -11.91
C ASP A 237 20.15 8.49 -12.22
N THR A 238 19.08 8.60 -11.41
CA THR A 238 17.82 7.88 -11.59
C THR A 238 16.85 8.55 -12.56
N GLY A 239 17.18 9.73 -13.11
CA GLY A 239 16.37 10.50 -14.05
C GLY A 239 16.09 11.95 -13.61
N THR A 240 15.43 12.71 -14.47
CA THR A 240 15.13 14.13 -14.25
C THR A 240 13.87 14.33 -13.41
N LYS A 241 13.94 15.16 -12.36
CA LYS A 241 12.81 15.52 -11.48
C LYS A 241 12.68 17.03 -11.34
N LEU A 242 11.45 17.50 -11.19
CA LEU A 242 11.13 18.90 -10.89
C LEU A 242 10.76 18.99 -9.41
N LEU A 243 11.53 19.74 -8.61
CA LEU A 243 11.39 19.82 -7.15
C LEU A 243 11.29 21.27 -6.68
N VAL A 244 10.53 21.51 -5.61
CA VAL A 244 10.38 22.83 -4.99
C VAL A 244 11.48 23.01 -3.95
N LEU A 245 12.39 23.95 -4.19
CA LEU A 245 13.61 24.13 -3.40
C LEU A 245 13.33 24.53 -1.93
N ALA A 246 12.30 25.32 -1.67
CA ALA A 246 11.96 25.83 -0.34
C ALA A 246 11.19 24.85 0.55
N ALA A 247 10.65 23.76 -0.02
CA ALA A 247 9.82 22.79 0.71
C ALA A 247 10.58 21.48 1.00
N THR A 248 11.80 21.35 0.50
CA THR A 248 12.60 20.13 0.62
C THR A 248 13.95 20.47 1.26
N ASP A 249 14.03 20.35 2.59
CA ASP A 249 15.26 20.44 3.41
C ASP A 249 16.27 19.31 3.14
N PHE A 250 16.13 18.64 2.00
CA PHE A 250 16.79 17.38 1.70
C PHE A 250 18.03 17.55 0.82
N TYR A 251 18.41 18.78 0.50
CA TYR A 251 19.59 19.07 -0.33
C TYR A 251 20.83 19.28 0.52
N ARG A 252 21.89 18.55 0.19
CA ARG A 252 23.21 18.66 0.79
C ARG A 252 24.26 19.02 -0.25
N LYS A 253 25.30 19.73 0.18
CA LYS A 253 26.45 20.04 -0.68
C LYS A 253 27.18 18.77 -1.05
N ILE A 254 27.67 18.71 -2.28
CA ILE A 254 28.61 17.67 -2.68
C ILE A 254 30.01 18.25 -2.47
N ILE A 255 30.74 17.69 -1.50
CA ILE A 255 32.15 18.01 -1.28
C ILE A 255 32.92 17.06 -2.20
N GLY A 256 33.69 17.64 -3.12
CA GLY A 256 34.56 16.90 -4.02
C GLY A 256 35.77 16.33 -3.30
#